data_AF-A0A3C1KMT1-F1
#
_entry.id   AF-A0A3C1KMT1-F1
#
_cell.length_a   1.000
_cell.length_b   1.000
_cell.length_c   1.000
_cell.angle_alpha   90.00
_cell.angle_beta   90.00
_cell.angle_gamma   90.00
#
_symmetry.space_group_name_H-M   'P 1'
#
loop_
_entity.id
_entity.type
_entity.pdbx_description
1 polymer ?
#
loop_
_entity_poly.entity_id
_entity_poly.type
_entity_poly.pdbx_seq_one_letter_code
_entity_poly.pdbx_strand_id
1 'polypeptide(L)'
;MFDAEDPREDNALYRWANDFHSVTRHWVIEDHLLVAPGEAYSAPRVAESERILRNLGFIYDARVRPWRVCGEVVDLEVITRDIWTFTPMLSVSRRGGENTFAFGFRDANFLGTGKQVVVQRDSDEERAGTTVRYFDPALAGSRWRLRLSIADNDDGYEQGVSLVRPFFSVYERWSAGANLNRSKLEETL
;
A
#
# COMPACT_ATOMS: atom_id res chain seq x y z
N MET A 1 7.41 1.05 -16.65
CA MET A 1 7.90 2.40 -16.93
C MET A 1 8.04 2.49 -18.44
N PHE A 2 7.46 3.50 -19.05
CA PHE A 2 7.54 3.73 -20.50
C PHE A 2 8.83 4.48 -20.81
N ASP A 3 9.46 4.16 -21.94
CA ASP A 3 10.71 4.75 -22.36
C ASP A 3 10.44 6.09 -23.08
N ALA A 4 10.89 7.19 -22.49
CA ALA A 4 10.74 8.52 -23.09
C ALA A 4 11.69 8.74 -24.29
N GLU A 5 12.65 7.84 -24.52
CA GLU A 5 13.57 7.88 -25.68
C GLU A 5 13.01 7.13 -26.91
N ASP A 6 11.94 6.33 -26.77
CA ASP A 6 11.21 5.74 -27.90
C ASP A 6 10.09 6.69 -28.37
N PRO A 7 10.13 7.22 -29.61
CA PRO A 7 9.10 8.13 -30.15
C PRO A 7 7.67 7.56 -30.15
N ARG A 8 7.51 6.24 -30.02
CA ARG A 8 6.20 5.56 -29.93
C ARG A 8 5.63 5.54 -28.51
N GLU A 9 6.51 5.63 -27.52
CA GLU A 9 6.16 5.70 -26.10
C GLU A 9 6.24 7.15 -25.57
N ASP A 10 6.78 8.08 -26.36
CA ASP A 10 6.84 9.50 -26.06
C ASP A 10 5.55 10.26 -26.43
N ASN A 11 4.47 10.02 -25.67
CA ASN A 11 3.24 10.80 -25.81
C ASN A 11 2.72 11.33 -24.47
N ALA A 12 1.81 12.31 -24.52
CA ALA A 12 1.31 13.01 -23.33
C ALA A 12 0.68 12.06 -22.28
N LEU A 13 0.06 10.95 -22.73
CA LEU A 13 -0.52 9.95 -21.83
C LEU A 13 0.57 9.14 -21.10
N TYR A 14 1.62 8.71 -21.81
CA TYR A 14 2.71 7.94 -21.22
C TYR A 14 3.67 8.79 -20.37
N ARG A 15 3.85 10.08 -20.69
CA ARG A 15 4.52 11.04 -19.81
C ARG A 15 3.73 11.27 -18.52
N TRP A 16 2.42 11.49 -18.63
CA TRP A 16 1.53 11.60 -17.46
C TRP A 16 1.52 10.32 -16.64
N ALA A 17 1.60 9.15 -17.29
CA ALA A 17 1.83 7.90 -16.60
C ALA A 17 3.19 7.95 -15.85
N ASN A 18 4.31 8.16 -16.51
CA ASN A 18 5.62 8.20 -15.82
C ASN A 18 5.65 9.18 -14.62
N ASP A 19 4.96 10.33 -14.68
CA ASP A 19 4.84 11.29 -13.57
C ASP A 19 4.06 10.75 -12.35
N PHE A 20 3.11 9.82 -12.56
CA PHE A 20 2.33 9.18 -11.50
C PHE A 20 2.97 7.90 -10.95
N HIS A 21 4.08 7.41 -11.54
CA HIS A 21 4.84 6.32 -10.95
C HIS A 21 5.67 6.84 -9.77
N SER A 22 5.24 6.53 -8.56
CA SER A 22 6.03 6.83 -7.38
C SER A 22 7.06 5.73 -7.12
N VAL A 23 8.34 6.09 -7.21
CA VAL A 23 9.44 5.21 -6.78
C VAL A 23 9.42 5.08 -5.26
N THR A 24 9.50 3.84 -4.76
CA THR A 24 9.52 3.57 -3.32
C THR A 24 10.72 4.22 -2.65
N ARG A 25 10.47 4.94 -1.56
CA ARG A 25 11.51 5.61 -0.78
C ARG A 25 12.33 4.59 -0.02
N HIS A 26 13.63 4.85 0.12
CA HIS A 26 14.56 3.91 0.76
C HIS A 26 14.14 3.50 2.18
N TRP A 27 13.67 4.45 3.00
CA TRP A 27 13.22 4.17 4.37
C TRP A 27 12.05 3.18 4.44
N VAL A 28 11.20 3.11 3.40
CA VAL A 28 10.11 2.12 3.35
C VAL A 28 10.68 0.70 3.26
N ILE A 29 11.78 0.53 2.52
CA ILE A 29 12.46 -0.75 2.41
C ILE A 29 13.13 -1.09 3.74
N GLU A 30 13.85 -0.14 4.34
CA GLU A 30 14.52 -0.30 5.64
C GLU A 30 13.53 -0.69 6.75
N ASP A 31 12.35 -0.05 6.81
CA ASP A 31 11.29 -0.36 7.77
C ASP A 31 10.83 -1.83 7.72
N HIS A 32 11.05 -2.52 6.60
CA HIS A 32 10.63 -3.90 6.40
C HIS A 32 11.76 -4.93 6.57
N LEU A 33 13.00 -4.49 6.80
CA LEU A 33 14.13 -5.38 7.08
C LEU A 33 14.09 -5.87 8.53
N LEU A 34 14.61 -7.09 8.75
CA LEU A 34 14.84 -7.68 10.07
C LEU A 34 16.28 -7.55 10.55
N VAL A 35 17.09 -6.86 9.77
CA VAL A 35 18.50 -6.58 10.04
C VAL A 35 18.70 -5.07 9.98
N ALA A 36 19.52 -4.56 10.87
CA ALA A 36 19.89 -3.15 10.91
C ALA A 36 21.41 -2.99 10.98
N PRO A 37 21.97 -1.86 10.51
CA PRO A 37 23.39 -1.56 10.70
C PRO A 37 23.80 -1.67 12.17
N GLY A 38 24.95 -2.31 12.42
CA GLY A 38 25.47 -2.54 13.78
C GLY A 38 24.98 -3.82 14.45
N GLU A 39 24.02 -4.55 13.86
CA GLU A 39 23.64 -5.88 14.33
C GLU A 39 24.55 -6.98 13.76
N ALA A 40 24.65 -8.09 14.49
CA ALA A 40 25.34 -9.28 14.00
C ALA A 40 24.63 -9.84 12.75
N TYR A 41 25.43 -10.18 11.72
CA TYR A 41 24.90 -10.78 10.50
C TYR A 41 24.14 -12.08 10.79
N SER A 42 22.96 -12.21 10.18
CA SER A 42 22.11 -13.39 10.31
C SER A 42 21.50 -13.76 8.96
N ALA A 43 22.04 -14.79 8.32
CA ALA A 43 21.54 -15.28 7.03
C ALA A 43 20.03 -15.62 7.06
N PRO A 44 19.48 -16.24 8.13
CA PRO A 44 18.04 -16.48 8.22
C PRO A 44 17.19 -15.19 8.26
N ARG A 45 17.64 -14.15 8.98
CA ARG A 45 16.93 -12.85 9.01
C ARG A 45 17.02 -12.11 7.67
N VAL A 46 18.15 -12.23 6.97
CA VAL A 46 18.32 -11.70 5.61
C VAL A 46 17.33 -12.36 4.64
N ALA A 47 17.26 -13.70 4.64
CA ALA A 47 16.33 -14.45 3.79
C ALA A 47 14.86 -14.12 4.12
N GLU A 48 14.53 -13.99 5.40
CA GLU A 48 13.18 -13.61 5.83
C GLU A 48 12.85 -12.15 5.46
N SER A 49 13.83 -11.24 5.50
CA SER A 49 13.66 -9.85 5.03
C SER A 49 13.33 -9.81 3.53
N GLU A 50 14.05 -10.60 2.72
CA GLU A 50 13.73 -10.76 1.29
C GLU A 50 12.29 -11.26 1.08
N ARG A 51 11.86 -12.27 1.85
CA ARG A 51 10.47 -12.78 1.81
C ARG A 51 9.46 -11.70 2.19
N ILE A 52 9.74 -10.89 3.21
CA ILE A 52 8.87 -9.80 3.67
C ILE A 52 8.74 -8.74 2.56
N LEU A 53 9.85 -8.30 1.98
CA LEU A 53 9.86 -7.30 0.91
C LEU A 53 9.06 -7.77 -0.32
N ARG A 54 9.19 -9.06 -0.70
CA ARG A 54 8.41 -9.66 -1.80
C ARG A 54 6.91 -9.73 -1.55
N ASN A 55 6.46 -9.62 -0.29
CA ASN A 55 5.04 -9.60 0.05
C ASN A 55 4.45 -8.19 0.09
N LEU A 56 5.27 -7.15 -0.15
CA LEU A 56 4.77 -5.79 -0.32
C LEU A 56 4.10 -5.68 -1.68
N GLY A 57 2.80 -5.35 -1.69
CA GLY A 57 2.00 -5.32 -2.91
C GLY A 57 2.42 -4.29 -3.96
N PHE A 58 3.41 -3.45 -3.66
CA PHE A 58 4.01 -2.47 -4.58
C PHE A 58 5.42 -2.86 -5.05
N ILE A 59 5.95 -4.00 -4.58
CA ILE A 59 7.24 -4.57 -4.98
C ILE A 59 6.98 -5.80 -5.86
N TYR A 60 7.51 -5.78 -7.08
CA TYR A 60 7.47 -6.92 -8.01
C TYR A 60 8.40 -8.04 -7.57
N ASP A 61 9.64 -7.68 -7.23
CA ASP A 61 10.66 -8.60 -6.74
C ASP A 61 11.63 -7.84 -5.82
N ALA A 62 12.22 -8.58 -4.90
CA ALA A 62 13.26 -8.08 -4.02
C ALA A 62 14.36 -9.12 -3.82
N ARG A 63 15.59 -8.65 -3.67
CA ARG A 63 16.77 -9.43 -3.31
C ARG A 63 17.49 -8.76 -2.15
N VAL A 64 17.82 -9.53 -1.12
CA VAL A 64 18.66 -9.08 -0.02
C VAL A 64 19.84 -10.03 0.08
N ARG A 65 21.06 -9.54 -0.18
CA ARG A 65 22.25 -10.39 -0.22
C ARG A 65 23.47 -9.71 0.37
N PRO A 66 24.44 -10.48 0.91
CA PRO A 66 25.78 -9.97 1.16
C PRO A 66 26.38 -9.42 -0.14
N TRP A 67 26.85 -8.19 -0.09
CA TRP A 67 27.56 -7.53 -1.18
C TRP A 67 29.07 -7.64 -1.00
N ARG A 68 29.54 -7.34 0.20
CA ARG A 68 30.97 -7.31 0.53
C ARG A 68 31.20 -7.75 1.96
N VAL A 69 32.31 -8.44 2.20
CA VAL A 69 32.79 -8.80 3.54
C VAL A 69 34.15 -8.13 3.76
N CYS A 70 34.27 -7.35 4.83
CA CYS A 70 35.44 -6.57 5.21
C CYS A 70 35.81 -6.87 6.67
N GLY A 71 36.64 -7.89 6.88
CA GLY A 71 36.94 -8.36 8.24
C GLY A 71 35.67 -8.87 8.91
N GLU A 72 35.24 -8.22 9.99
CA GLU A 72 34.02 -8.57 10.74
C GLU A 72 32.77 -7.81 10.26
N VAL A 73 32.90 -6.94 9.25
CA VAL A 73 31.79 -6.16 8.69
C VAL A 73 31.27 -6.85 7.42
N VAL A 74 29.95 -6.98 7.33
CA VAL A 74 29.27 -7.48 6.12
C VAL A 74 28.35 -6.38 5.60
N ASP A 75 28.62 -5.90 4.40
CA ASP A 75 27.74 -4.98 3.69
C ASP A 75 26.62 -5.78 3.03
N LEU A 76 25.37 -5.36 3.24
CA LEU A 76 24.19 -5.94 2.59
C LEU A 76 23.73 -5.03 1.46
N GLU A 77 23.40 -5.64 0.33
CA GLU A 77 22.74 -4.98 -0.80
C GLU A 77 21.28 -5.41 -0.85
N VAL A 78 20.40 -4.41 -0.96
CA VAL A 78 18.96 -4.60 -1.15
C VAL A 78 18.60 -4.07 -2.54
N ILE A 79 18.11 -4.96 -3.39
CA ILE A 79 17.67 -4.62 -4.75
C ILE A 79 16.17 -4.86 -4.80
N THR A 80 15.41 -3.84 -5.21
CA THR A 80 13.97 -3.95 -5.41
C THR A 80 13.59 -3.55 -6.83
N ARG A 81 12.51 -4.14 -7.32
CA ARG A 81 11.84 -3.72 -8.54
C ARG A 81 10.41 -3.36 -8.20
N ASP A 82 10.03 -2.11 -8.43
CA ASP A 82 8.69 -1.61 -8.14
C ASP A 82 7.71 -1.95 -9.26
N ILE A 83 6.43 -2.03 -8.92
CA ILE A 83 5.34 -2.01 -9.90
C ILE A 83 4.65 -0.65 -9.93
N TRP A 84 3.88 -0.42 -10.98
CA TRP A 84 2.91 0.65 -11.03
C TRP A 84 1.76 0.37 -10.05
N THR A 85 1.39 1.36 -9.22
CA THR A 85 0.41 1.18 -8.13
C THR A 85 -0.84 2.06 -8.21
N PHE A 86 -0.86 3.07 -9.09
CA PHE A 86 -2.02 3.96 -9.24
C PHE A 86 -3.10 3.31 -10.11
N THR A 87 -4.29 3.12 -9.54
CA THR A 87 -5.44 2.51 -10.21
C THR A 87 -6.60 3.51 -10.21
N PRO A 88 -6.93 4.14 -11.35
CA PRO A 88 -8.21 4.85 -11.48
C PRO A 88 -9.35 3.83 -11.45
N MET A 89 -10.45 4.21 -10.81
CA MET A 89 -11.66 3.39 -10.68
C MET A 89 -12.80 4.13 -11.34
N LEU A 90 -13.45 3.50 -12.32
CA LEU A 90 -14.64 4.02 -13.00
C LEU A 90 -15.59 2.84 -13.26
N SER A 91 -16.83 2.97 -12.84
CA SER A 91 -17.88 1.97 -13.05
C SER A 91 -19.17 2.68 -13.43
N VAL A 92 -19.82 2.20 -14.48
CA VAL A 92 -21.15 2.65 -14.91
C VAL A 92 -21.97 1.40 -15.20
N SER A 93 -23.13 1.26 -14.58
CA SER A 93 -24.03 0.15 -14.91
C SER A 93 -25.49 0.59 -14.87
N ARG A 94 -26.33 -0.04 -15.69
CA ARG A 94 -27.76 0.24 -15.78
C ARG A 94 -28.56 -1.05 -15.61
N ARG A 95 -29.50 -1.07 -14.67
CA ARG A 95 -30.42 -2.20 -14.43
C ARG A 95 -31.80 -1.64 -14.11
N GLY A 96 -32.87 -2.25 -14.61
CA GLY A 96 -34.25 -1.88 -14.27
C GLY A 96 -34.73 -0.51 -14.78
N GLY A 97 -33.85 0.41 -15.16
CA GLY A 97 -34.20 1.80 -15.45
C GLY A 97 -33.23 2.76 -14.77
N GLU A 98 -32.64 2.37 -13.64
CA GLU A 98 -31.67 3.18 -12.90
C GLU A 98 -30.24 3.03 -13.39
N ASN A 99 -29.46 4.09 -13.14
CA ASN A 99 -28.04 4.15 -13.42
C ASN A 99 -27.27 4.13 -12.11
N THR A 100 -26.25 3.30 -12.06
CA THR A 100 -25.23 3.27 -11.00
C THR A 100 -23.95 3.84 -11.55
N PHE A 101 -23.28 4.68 -10.76
CA PHE A 101 -22.02 5.31 -11.12
C PHE A 101 -21.06 5.24 -9.95
N ALA A 102 -19.83 4.81 -10.20
CA ALA A 102 -18.76 4.90 -9.24
C ALA A 102 -17.51 5.46 -9.91
N PHE A 103 -16.80 6.33 -9.21
CA PHE A 103 -15.52 6.83 -9.64
C PHE A 103 -14.59 7.04 -8.46
N GLY A 104 -13.29 6.97 -8.71
CA GLY A 104 -12.30 7.15 -7.66
C GLY A 104 -10.91 6.78 -8.12
N PHE A 105 -10.02 6.65 -7.15
CA PHE A 105 -8.69 6.10 -7.39
C PHE A 105 -8.21 5.35 -6.15
N ARG A 106 -7.26 4.46 -6.41
CA ARG A 106 -6.45 3.80 -5.40
C ARG A 106 -4.99 3.97 -5.77
N ASP A 107 -4.14 4.23 -4.79
CA ASP A 107 -2.70 4.08 -4.94
C ASP A 107 -2.19 3.22 -3.79
N ALA A 108 -1.53 2.11 -4.11
CA ALA A 108 -0.95 1.18 -3.13
C ALA A 108 0.43 1.60 -2.59
N ASN A 109 1.07 2.60 -3.20
CA ASN A 109 2.37 3.15 -2.79
C ASN A 109 2.37 4.68 -2.93
N PHE A 110 1.38 5.31 -2.31
CA PHE A 110 1.12 6.74 -2.47
C PHE A 110 2.38 7.57 -2.21
N LEU A 111 2.85 8.29 -3.22
CA LEU A 111 4.06 9.12 -3.17
C LEU A 111 5.35 8.37 -2.76
N GLY A 112 5.37 7.05 -2.97
CA GLY A 112 6.52 6.19 -2.69
C GLY A 112 6.69 5.85 -1.21
N THR A 113 5.65 6.03 -0.41
CA THR A 113 5.71 5.93 1.06
C THR A 113 5.33 4.56 1.61
N GLY A 114 5.02 3.60 0.74
CA GLY A 114 4.45 2.29 1.08
C GLY A 114 3.02 2.35 1.63
N LYS A 115 2.43 3.55 1.72
CA LYS A 115 1.08 3.77 2.26
C LYS A 115 0.07 3.65 1.13
N GLN A 116 -1.08 3.07 1.45
CA GLN A 116 -2.18 2.98 0.50
C GLN A 116 -3.22 4.06 0.79
N VAL A 117 -3.67 4.74 -0.26
CA VAL A 117 -4.78 5.69 -0.26
C VAL A 117 -5.85 5.22 -1.23
N VAL A 118 -7.10 5.24 -0.80
CA VAL A 118 -8.29 5.01 -1.65
C VAL A 118 -9.24 6.16 -1.43
N VAL A 119 -9.71 6.77 -2.51
CA VAL A 119 -10.81 7.73 -2.51
C VAL A 119 -11.79 7.29 -3.57
N GLN A 120 -13.05 7.10 -3.18
CA GLN A 120 -14.09 6.61 -4.06
C GLN A 120 -15.38 7.35 -3.77
N ARG A 121 -16.15 7.65 -4.82
CA ARG A 121 -17.51 8.12 -4.74
C ARG A 121 -18.40 7.20 -5.56
N ASP A 122 -19.49 6.79 -4.96
CA ASP A 122 -20.46 5.85 -5.51
C ASP A 122 -21.85 6.47 -5.43
N SER A 123 -22.68 6.16 -6.40
CA SER A 123 -24.09 6.54 -6.44
C SER A 123 -24.86 5.43 -7.15
N ASP A 124 -25.85 4.87 -6.47
CA ASP A 124 -26.86 3.99 -7.04
C ASP A 124 -28.27 4.52 -6.72
N GLU A 125 -29.30 3.71 -6.91
CA GLU A 125 -30.69 4.11 -6.63
C GLU A 125 -30.96 4.32 -5.14
N GLU A 126 -30.33 3.52 -4.30
CA GLU A 126 -30.59 3.48 -2.86
C GLU A 126 -29.65 4.40 -2.07
N ARG A 127 -28.44 4.64 -2.59
CA ARG A 127 -27.36 5.28 -1.83
C ARG A 127 -26.39 6.05 -2.70
N ALA A 128 -26.00 7.22 -2.23
CA ALA A 128 -24.87 7.98 -2.75
C ALA A 128 -23.90 8.33 -1.62
N GLY A 129 -22.61 8.08 -1.84
CA GLY A 129 -21.63 8.25 -0.77
C GLY A 129 -20.19 8.36 -1.22
N THR A 130 -19.35 8.80 -0.30
CA THR A 130 -17.90 8.95 -0.51
C THR A 130 -17.15 8.13 0.53
N THR A 131 -16.24 7.29 0.08
CA THR A 131 -15.37 6.46 0.91
C THR A 131 -13.92 6.90 0.77
N VAL A 132 -13.26 7.13 1.90
CA VAL A 132 -11.82 7.36 2.01
C VAL A 132 -11.21 6.26 2.88
N ARG A 133 -10.18 5.58 2.38
CA ARG A 133 -9.42 4.58 3.14
C ARG A 133 -7.95 4.88 3.09
N TYR A 134 -7.30 4.76 4.24
CA TYR A 134 -5.85 4.88 4.39
C TYR A 134 -5.29 3.64 5.08
N PHE A 135 -4.17 3.13 4.58
CA PHE A 135 -3.46 2.01 5.19
C PHE A 135 -1.96 2.27 5.27
N ASP A 136 -1.41 2.07 6.45
CA ASP A 136 0.02 2.14 6.75
C ASP A 136 0.52 0.75 7.18
N PRO A 137 1.36 0.06 6.38
CA PRO A 137 1.85 -1.28 6.70
C PRO A 137 2.92 -1.29 7.80
N ALA A 138 3.55 -0.15 8.08
CA ALA A 138 4.62 0.03 9.06
C ALA A 138 4.48 1.42 9.70
N LEU A 139 3.47 1.59 10.56
CA LEU A 139 3.16 2.87 11.19
C LEU A 139 4.39 3.41 11.92
N ALA A 140 4.89 4.56 11.45
CA ALA A 140 6.11 5.19 11.94
C ALA A 140 7.34 4.25 11.97
N GLY A 141 7.47 3.37 10.97
CA GLY A 141 8.55 2.38 10.86
C GLY A 141 8.46 1.22 11.86
N SER A 142 7.36 1.13 12.61
CA SER A 142 7.14 0.04 13.56
C SER A 142 6.52 -1.19 12.91
N ARG A 143 6.37 -2.28 13.69
CA ARG A 143 5.64 -3.48 13.25
C ARG A 143 4.12 -3.34 13.34
N TRP A 144 3.61 -2.16 13.69
CA TRP A 144 2.17 -1.89 13.75
C TRP A 144 1.63 -1.47 12.39
N ARG A 145 0.46 -1.98 12.07
CA ARG A 145 -0.33 -1.65 10.88
C ARG A 145 -1.50 -0.78 11.28
N LEU A 146 -1.68 0.34 10.60
CA LEU A 146 -2.80 1.25 10.81
C LEU A 146 -3.75 1.18 9.60
N ARG A 147 -5.05 1.01 9.82
CA ARG A 147 -6.08 1.27 8.82
C ARG A 147 -7.04 2.32 9.34
N LEU A 148 -7.35 3.29 8.50
CA LEU A 148 -8.41 4.27 8.70
C LEU A 148 -9.42 4.12 7.56
N SER A 149 -10.70 4.16 7.87
CA SER A 149 -11.80 4.14 6.91
C SER A 149 -12.84 5.17 7.32
N ILE A 150 -13.27 5.99 6.37
CA ILE A 150 -14.39 6.92 6.54
C ILE A 150 -15.28 6.72 5.32
N ALA A 151 -16.55 6.42 5.54
CA ALA A 151 -17.59 6.43 4.52
C ALA A 151 -18.69 7.37 4.99
N ASP A 152 -19.09 8.28 4.11
CA ASP A 152 -20.18 9.23 4.34
C ASP A 152 -21.17 9.08 3.19
N ASN A 153 -22.36 8.58 3.51
CA ASN A 153 -23.43 8.27 2.60
C ASN A 153 -24.67 9.08 2.99
N ASP A 154 -25.58 9.26 2.05
CA ASP A 154 -26.90 9.85 2.29
C ASP A 154 -27.74 9.09 3.32
N ASP A 155 -27.57 7.77 3.40
CA ASP A 155 -28.23 6.90 4.39
C ASP A 155 -27.41 6.69 5.68
N GLY A 156 -26.33 7.46 5.90
CA GLY A 156 -25.56 7.41 7.13
C GLY A 156 -24.05 7.33 6.92
N TYR A 157 -23.31 6.84 7.91
CA TYR A 157 -21.84 6.89 7.88
C TYR A 157 -21.18 5.67 8.51
N GLU A 158 -19.92 5.46 8.15
CA GLU A 158 -19.03 4.49 8.79
C GLU A 158 -17.67 5.14 9.07
N GLN A 159 -17.13 4.94 10.27
CA GLN A 159 -15.79 5.37 10.66
C GLN A 159 -15.08 4.21 11.35
N GLY A 160 -13.96 3.78 10.77
CA GLY A 160 -13.17 2.65 11.23
C GLY A 160 -11.73 3.05 11.52
N VAL A 161 -11.22 2.58 12.66
CA VAL A 161 -9.79 2.61 13.00
C VAL A 161 -9.36 1.21 13.40
N SER A 162 -8.30 0.70 12.78
CA SER A 162 -7.68 -0.58 13.11
C SER A 162 -6.20 -0.38 13.34
N LEU A 163 -5.70 -0.82 14.50
CA LEU A 163 -4.29 -0.83 14.83
C LEU A 163 -3.88 -2.26 15.20
N VAL A 164 -3.03 -2.89 14.38
CA VAL A 164 -2.69 -4.30 14.51
C VAL A 164 -1.19 -4.51 14.42
N ARG A 165 -0.60 -5.21 15.39
CA ARG A 165 0.74 -5.80 15.27
C ARG A 165 0.59 -7.28 14.91
N PRO A 166 0.86 -7.67 13.65
CA PRO A 166 0.77 -9.06 13.24
C PRO A 166 2.02 -9.85 13.69
N PHE A 167 2.01 -11.15 13.45
CA PHE A 167 3.24 -11.93 13.33
C PHE A 167 3.98 -11.50 12.07
N PHE A 168 4.80 -10.46 12.18
CA PHE A 168 5.48 -9.83 11.05
C PHE A 168 6.50 -10.74 10.38
N SER A 169 7.18 -11.57 11.17
CA SER A 169 8.14 -12.58 10.71
C SER A 169 7.95 -13.89 11.46
N VAL A 170 8.60 -14.95 10.97
CA VAL A 170 8.66 -16.26 11.65
C VAL A 170 9.32 -16.22 13.05
N TYR A 171 9.98 -15.12 13.41
CA TYR A 171 10.63 -14.94 14.71
C TYR A 171 9.73 -14.28 15.76
N GLU A 172 8.56 -13.77 15.35
CA GLU A 172 7.67 -13.07 16.27
C GLU A 172 6.92 -14.02 17.19
N ARG A 173 6.94 -13.71 18.49
CA ARG A 173 6.33 -14.56 19.52
C ARG A 173 4.91 -14.15 19.91
N TRP A 174 4.47 -12.97 19.47
CA TRP A 174 3.17 -12.44 19.84
C TRP A 174 2.59 -11.55 18.74
N SER A 175 1.27 -11.35 18.82
CA SER A 175 0.53 -10.39 18.02
C SER A 175 -0.51 -9.70 18.91
N ALA A 176 -0.95 -8.52 18.50
CA ALA A 176 -2.00 -7.78 19.20
C ALA A 176 -2.77 -6.92 18.20
N GLY A 177 -3.99 -6.54 18.55
CA GLY A 177 -4.76 -5.63 17.73
C GLY A 177 -5.93 -5.01 18.46
N ALA A 178 -6.33 -3.84 17.99
CA ALA A 178 -7.53 -3.15 18.41
C ALA A 178 -8.27 -2.65 17.16
N ASN A 179 -9.60 -2.75 17.19
CA ASN A 179 -10.46 -2.25 16.14
C ASN A 179 -11.59 -1.45 16.78
N LEU A 180 -11.84 -0.26 16.24
CA LEU A 180 -12.96 0.58 16.59
C LEU A 180 -13.74 0.86 15.30
N ASN A 181 -15.04 0.57 15.33
CA ASN A 181 -15.95 0.93 14.25
C ASN A 181 -17.13 1.69 14.84
N ARG A 182 -17.51 2.78 14.19
CA ARG A 182 -18.71 3.55 14.48
C ARG A 182 -19.49 3.69 13.19
N SER A 183 -20.71 3.18 13.16
CA SER A 183 -21.61 3.36 12.04
C SER A 183 -22.97 3.91 12.48
N LYS A 184 -23.67 4.51 11.53
CA LYS A 184 -25.08 4.88 11.63
C LYS A 184 -25.72 4.59 10.28
N LEU A 185 -26.90 3.99 10.30
CA LEU A 185 -27.78 3.82 9.15
C LEU A 185 -29.07 4.57 9.46
N GLU A 186 -29.55 5.37 8.53
CA GLU A 186 -30.84 6.06 8.57
C GLU A 186 -31.77 5.36 7.57
N GLU A 187 -32.87 4.79 8.05
CA GLU A 187 -33.91 4.28 7.15
C GLU A 187 -34.64 5.46 6.52
N THR A 188 -34.48 5.65 5.21
CA THR A 188 -35.36 6.50 4.41
C THR A 188 -36.67 5.75 4.18
N LEU A 189 -37.73 6.17 4.89
CA LEU A 189 -39.12 5.72 4.71
C LEU A 189 -39.76 6.27 3.43
#